data_AF-F2IBR5-F1
#
_entry.id   AF-F2IBR5-F1
#
_cell.length_a   1.000
_cell.length_b   1.000
_cell.length_c   1.000
_cell.angle_alpha   90.00
_cell.angle_beta   90.00
_cell.angle_gamma   90.00
#
_symmetry.space_group_name_H-M   'P 1'
#
loop_
_entity.id
_entity.type
_entity.pdbx_description
1 polymer ?
#
loop_
_entity_poly.entity_id
_entity_poly.type
_entity_poly.pdbx_seq_one_letter_code
_entity_poly.pdbx_strand_id
1 'polypeptide(L)'
;MENWKTEESVDSLGVVVRNKRSLLLTVLCILTWVACGTYLMILLFSLSNSNLQRAFSNTSTSANTWFFFNSFVFPFCCALGAIFMFLLKRWGFWIYCIGQIPPIIYSIYSIVGMSGVFGSYMFFGLLMNCFPIAFLIMYALEMKKLTQKQVSIDF
;
A
#
# COMPACT_ATOMS: atom_id res chain seq x y z
N MET A 1 37.55 30.91 16.23
CA MET A 1 36.88 30.26 17.38
C MET A 1 35.38 30.13 17.11
N GLU A 2 34.98 29.56 15.96
CA GLU A 2 33.58 29.61 15.48
C GLU A 2 32.96 28.22 15.20
N ASN A 3 33.71 27.14 15.43
CA ASN A 3 33.29 25.79 15.02
C ASN A 3 32.17 25.18 15.89
N TRP A 4 31.99 25.67 17.12
CA TRP A 4 31.01 25.12 18.06
C TRP A 4 29.57 25.58 17.77
N LYS A 5 29.38 26.76 17.15
CA LYS A 5 28.04 27.23 16.71
C LYS A 5 27.47 26.39 15.58
N THR A 6 28.34 25.84 14.72
CA THR A 6 27.91 24.94 13.64
C THR A 6 27.46 23.60 14.19
N GLU A 7 28.14 23.03 15.20
CA GLU A 7 27.75 21.74 15.80
C GLU A 7 26.37 21.81 16.50
N GLU A 8 26.11 22.88 17.25
CA GLU A 8 24.82 23.10 17.94
C GLU A 8 23.66 23.33 16.94
N SER A 9 23.94 23.95 15.80
CA SER A 9 22.97 24.10 14.70
C SER A 9 22.68 22.76 13.99
N VAL A 10 23.68 21.88 13.85
CA VAL A 10 23.52 20.56 13.23
C VAL A 10 22.76 19.62 14.16
N ASP A 11 23.03 19.66 15.47
CA ASP A 11 22.31 18.87 16.46
C ASP A 11 20.87 19.34 16.66
N SER A 12 20.61 20.65 16.63
CA SER A 12 19.23 21.17 16.65
C SER A 12 18.46 20.79 15.38
N LEU A 13 19.10 20.75 14.20
CA LEU A 13 18.49 20.14 13.00
C LEU A 13 18.20 18.64 13.21
N GLY A 14 19.12 17.89 13.81
CA GLY A 14 18.97 16.47 14.13
C GLY A 14 17.87 16.17 15.17
N VAL A 15 17.54 17.13 16.03
CA VAL A 15 16.44 17.04 17.03
C VAL A 15 15.10 17.48 16.43
N VAL A 16 15.06 18.46 15.52
CA VAL A 16 13.81 18.90 14.86
C VAL A 16 13.31 17.89 13.83
N VAL A 17 14.20 17.20 13.11
CA VAL A 17 13.85 16.04 12.27
C VAL A 17 13.22 14.91 13.10
N ARG A 18 13.52 14.89 14.41
CA ARG A 18 13.10 13.85 15.36
C ARG A 18 11.65 13.99 15.83
N ASN A 19 10.91 15.06 15.52
CA ASN A 19 9.52 15.21 16.01
C ASN A 19 8.47 15.53 14.93
N LYS A 20 8.89 15.69 13.67
CA LYS A 20 7.95 15.76 12.56
C LYS A 20 7.51 14.35 12.17
N ARG A 21 6.21 14.11 12.26
CA ARG A 21 5.49 13.04 11.55
C ARG A 21 6.17 12.82 10.20
N SER A 22 6.63 11.60 9.93
CA SER A 22 7.46 11.38 8.77
C SER A 22 6.69 11.73 7.52
N LEU A 23 7.22 12.72 6.79
CA LEU A 23 6.64 13.24 5.56
C LEU A 23 6.42 12.09 4.56
N LEU A 24 7.30 11.08 4.62
CA LEU A 24 7.19 9.82 3.92
C LEU A 24 5.87 9.08 4.20
N LEU A 25 5.47 8.91 5.46
CA LEU A 25 4.22 8.23 5.82
C LEU A 25 3.00 8.98 5.29
N THR A 26 3.03 10.31 5.35
CA THR A 26 1.97 11.16 4.79
C THR A 26 1.88 11.01 3.28
N VAL A 27 3.01 11.02 2.58
CA VAL A 27 3.05 10.83 1.12
C VAL A 27 2.57 9.44 0.73
N LEU A 28 3.00 8.38 1.42
CA LEU A 28 2.53 7.00 1.16
C LEU A 28 1.01 6.87 1.34
N CYS A 29 0.44 7.48 2.38
CA CYS A 29 -1.01 7.50 2.58
C CYS A 29 -1.73 8.21 1.44
N ILE A 30 -1.26 9.39 1.03
CA ILE A 30 -1.87 10.14 -0.07
C ILE A 30 -1.78 9.33 -1.37
N LEU A 31 -0.63 8.74 -1.68
CA LEU A 31 -0.45 7.90 -2.87
C LEU A 31 -1.36 6.67 -2.85
N THR A 32 -1.48 6.00 -1.69
CA THR A 32 -2.40 4.86 -1.54
C THR A 32 -3.85 5.32 -1.76
N TRP A 33 -4.21 6.49 -1.26
CA TRP A 33 -5.57 6.99 -1.43
C TRP A 33 -5.86 7.38 -2.88
N VAL A 34 -4.91 8.01 -3.57
CA VAL A 34 -5.04 8.31 -5.01
C VAL A 34 -5.12 7.02 -5.83
N ALA A 35 -4.31 6.01 -5.52
CA ALA A 35 -4.35 4.71 -6.21
C ALA A 35 -5.68 3.97 -5.98
N CYS A 36 -6.17 3.91 -4.75
CA CYS A 36 -7.47 3.30 -4.45
C CYS A 36 -8.63 4.11 -5.06
N GLY A 37 -8.56 5.44 -5.03
CA GLY A 37 -9.57 6.33 -5.61
C GLY A 37 -9.67 6.20 -7.13
N THR A 38 -8.52 6.15 -7.82
CA THR A 38 -8.47 5.93 -9.28
C THR A 38 -9.02 4.55 -9.65
N TYR A 39 -8.65 3.49 -8.91
CA TYR A 39 -9.21 2.15 -9.12
C TYR A 39 -10.73 2.13 -8.96
N LEU A 40 -11.26 2.75 -7.90
CA LEU A 40 -12.70 2.82 -7.65
C LEU A 40 -13.43 3.60 -8.75
N MET A 41 -12.86 4.69 -9.25
CA MET A 41 -13.42 5.45 -10.38
C MET A 41 -13.47 4.64 -11.67
N ILE A 42 -12.40 3.90 -11.99
CA ILE A 42 -12.38 2.97 -13.14
C ILE A 42 -13.48 1.91 -12.97
N LEU A 43 -13.67 1.43 -11.74
CA LEU A 43 -14.66 0.41 -11.43
C LEU A 43 -16.10 0.94 -11.57
N LEU A 44 -16.38 2.15 -11.07
CA LEU A 44 -17.68 2.82 -11.24
C LEU A 44 -17.98 3.10 -12.71
N PHE A 45 -17.00 3.60 -13.47
CA PHE A 45 -17.15 3.79 -14.91
C PHE A 45 -17.45 2.46 -15.61
N SER A 46 -16.77 1.39 -15.22
CA SER A 46 -17.00 0.05 -15.76
C SER A 46 -18.38 -0.50 -15.38
N LEU A 47 -18.88 -0.21 -14.18
CA LEU A 47 -20.21 -0.62 -13.68
C LEU A 47 -21.34 0.09 -14.44
N SER A 48 -21.12 1.36 -14.79
CA SER A 48 -22.05 2.12 -15.64
C SER A 48 -22.13 1.58 -17.07
N ASN A 49 -21.13 0.81 -17.51
CA ASN A 49 -21.14 0.12 -18.79
C ASN A 49 -21.70 -1.29 -18.62
N SER A 50 -22.67 -1.70 -19.44
CA SER A 50 -23.27 -3.05 -19.39
C SER A 50 -22.27 -4.20 -19.58
N ASN A 51 -21.04 -3.91 -20.01
CA ASN A 51 -19.97 -4.87 -20.24
C ASN A 51 -19.50 -5.55 -18.95
N LEU A 52 -19.48 -4.84 -17.82
CA LEU A 52 -19.10 -5.43 -16.53
C LEU A 52 -20.19 -6.40 -16.04
N GLN A 53 -21.46 -6.01 -16.13
CA GLN A 53 -22.59 -6.86 -15.74
C GLN A 53 -22.68 -8.14 -16.59
N ARG A 54 -22.35 -8.04 -17.89
CA ARG A 54 -22.24 -9.20 -18.80
C ARG A 54 -21.03 -10.09 -18.50
N ALA A 55 -19.92 -9.52 -18.03
CA ALA A 55 -18.77 -10.30 -17.56
C ALA A 55 -19.12 -11.08 -16.27
N PHE A 56 -19.90 -10.48 -15.36
CA PHE A 56 -20.37 -11.16 -14.15
C PHE A 56 -21.39 -12.26 -14.43
N SER A 57 -22.29 -12.10 -15.41
CA SER A 57 -23.32 -13.11 -15.70
C SER A 57 -22.77 -14.40 -16.32
N ASN A 58 -21.60 -14.33 -16.99
CA ASN A 58 -21.04 -15.45 -17.75
C ASN A 58 -19.90 -16.19 -17.06
N THR A 59 -19.57 -15.84 -15.80
CA THR A 59 -18.41 -16.36 -15.09
C THR A 59 -18.81 -17.36 -14.01
N SER A 60 -18.00 -18.40 -13.79
CA SER A 60 -18.23 -19.40 -12.74
C SER A 60 -18.30 -18.79 -11.34
N THR A 61 -19.07 -19.41 -10.44
CA THR A 61 -19.31 -18.92 -9.07
C THR A 61 -18.02 -18.63 -8.29
N SER A 62 -16.98 -19.45 -8.49
CA SER A 62 -15.67 -19.29 -7.84
C SER A 62 -14.91 -18.07 -8.35
N ALA A 63 -14.87 -17.85 -9.66
CA ALA A 63 -14.20 -16.69 -10.24
C ALA A 63 -14.94 -15.39 -9.89
N ASN A 64 -16.28 -15.37 -9.96
CA ASN A 64 -17.08 -14.21 -9.54
C ASN A 64 -16.83 -13.81 -8.08
N THR A 65 -16.67 -14.79 -7.19
CA THR A 65 -16.35 -14.52 -5.78
C THR A 65 -14.98 -13.84 -5.66
N TRP A 66 -13.96 -14.35 -6.35
CA TRP A 66 -12.62 -13.77 -6.34
C TRP A 66 -12.59 -12.34 -6.90
N PHE A 67 -13.26 -12.11 -8.03
CA PHE A 67 -13.41 -10.78 -8.62
C PHE A 67 -14.06 -9.80 -7.65
N PHE A 68 -15.09 -10.21 -6.90
CA PHE A 68 -15.76 -9.36 -5.92
C PHE A 68 -14.84 -8.95 -4.75
N PHE A 69 -14.11 -9.91 -4.17
CA PHE A 69 -13.16 -9.64 -3.09
C PHE A 69 -12.02 -8.72 -3.57
N ASN A 70 -11.49 -8.97 -4.77
CA ASN A 70 -10.42 -8.15 -5.35
C ASN A 70 -10.85 -6.75 -5.78
N SER A 71 -12.11 -6.60 -6.19
CA SER A 71 -12.64 -5.35 -6.70
C SER A 71 -13.16 -4.41 -5.61
N PHE A 72 -13.68 -4.97 -4.52
CA PHE A 72 -14.32 -4.19 -3.46
C PHE A 72 -13.63 -4.42 -2.12
N VAL A 73 -13.59 -5.66 -1.64
CA VAL A 73 -13.18 -5.95 -0.25
C VAL A 73 -11.72 -5.55 0.00
N PHE A 74 -10.78 -5.94 -0.86
CA PHE A 74 -9.36 -5.64 -0.68
C PHE A 74 -9.04 -4.14 -0.87
N PRO A 75 -9.57 -3.42 -1.88
CA PRO A 75 -9.39 -1.97 -1.99
C PRO A 75 -9.96 -1.20 -0.80
N PHE A 76 -11.14 -1.58 -0.29
CA PHE A 76 -11.71 -0.98 0.91
C PHE A 76 -10.84 -1.26 2.15
N CYS A 77 -10.35 -2.49 2.30
CA CYS A 77 -9.42 -2.84 3.37
C CYS A 77 -8.11 -2.05 3.29
N CYS A 78 -7.57 -1.86 2.08
CA CYS A 78 -6.37 -1.06 1.82
C CYS A 78 -6.59 0.43 2.15
N ALA A 79 -7.73 0.99 1.74
CA ALA A 79 -8.10 2.37 2.04
C ALA A 79 -8.34 2.58 3.55
N LEU A 80 -9.02 1.65 4.22
CA LEU A 80 -9.18 1.67 5.68
C LEU A 80 -7.82 1.56 6.38
N GLY A 81 -6.97 0.64 5.92
CA GLY A 81 -5.58 0.52 6.36
C GLY A 81 -4.87 1.87 6.28
N ALA A 82 -4.89 2.53 5.13
CA ALA A 82 -4.28 3.85 4.92
C ALA A 82 -4.84 4.93 5.87
N ILE A 83 -6.15 4.95 6.13
CA ILE A 83 -6.74 5.89 7.10
C ILE A 83 -6.21 5.64 8.51
N PHE A 84 -6.17 4.37 8.96
CA PHE A 84 -5.63 4.02 10.28
C PHE A 84 -4.13 4.27 10.39
N MET A 85 -3.39 4.18 9.29
CA MET A 85 -1.99 4.59 9.18
C MET A 85 -1.82 6.09 9.33
N PHE A 86 -2.74 6.88 8.76
CA PHE A 86 -2.77 8.32 8.97
C PHE A 86 -2.94 8.65 10.47
N LEU A 87 -3.70 7.82 11.19
CA LEU A 87 -3.90 7.93 12.63
C LEU A 87 -2.74 7.35 13.47
N LEU A 88 -1.61 6.95 12.86
CA LEU A 88 -0.41 6.40 13.53
C LEU A 88 -0.68 5.18 14.43
N LYS A 89 -1.78 4.45 14.21
CA LYS A 89 -2.11 3.25 14.99
C LYS A 89 -1.43 2.02 14.39
N ARG A 90 -0.76 1.22 15.23
CA ARG A 90 -0.11 -0.06 14.84
C ARG A 90 -1.04 -1.04 14.12
N TRP A 91 -2.34 -0.97 14.39
CA TRP A 91 -3.37 -1.78 13.74
C TRP A 91 -3.54 -1.50 12.25
N GLY A 92 -3.28 -0.27 11.79
CA GLY A 92 -3.41 0.09 10.38
C GLY A 92 -2.50 -0.74 9.47
N PHE A 93 -1.30 -1.09 9.97
CA PHE A 93 -0.36 -1.94 9.23
C PHE A 93 -0.92 -3.33 8.93
N TRP A 94 -1.48 -3.99 9.94
CA TRP A 94 -2.01 -5.34 9.80
C TRP A 94 -3.18 -5.39 8.82
N ILE A 95 -4.07 -4.40 8.89
CA ILE A 95 -5.21 -4.26 7.97
C ILE A 95 -4.71 -4.07 6.53
N TYR A 96 -3.71 -3.22 6.34
CA TYR A 96 -3.11 -3.01 5.01
C TYR A 96 -2.42 -4.25 4.45
N CYS A 97 -1.68 -5.00 5.27
CA CYS A 97 -1.07 -6.26 4.86
C CYS A 97 -2.12 -7.28 4.41
N ILE A 98 -3.24 -7.40 5.14
CA ILE A 98 -4.36 -8.26 4.75
C ILE A 98 -5.01 -7.78 3.44
N GLY A 99 -5.03 -6.47 3.20
CA GLY A 99 -5.54 -5.90 1.95
C GLY A 99 -4.61 -6.09 0.74
N GLN A 100 -3.29 -6.12 0.93
CA GLN A 100 -2.28 -6.15 -0.15
C GLN A 100 -1.73 -7.55 -0.45
N ILE A 101 -1.47 -8.37 0.57
CA ILE A 101 -0.81 -9.67 0.39
C ILE A 101 -1.64 -10.64 -0.48
N PRO A 102 -2.96 -10.83 -0.24
CA PRO A 102 -3.75 -11.75 -1.05
C PRO A 102 -3.83 -11.34 -2.54
N PRO A 103 -4.07 -10.05 -2.90
CA PRO A 103 -3.97 -9.61 -4.30
C PRO A 103 -2.60 -9.84 -4.94
N ILE A 104 -1.50 -9.62 -4.21
CA ILE A 104 -0.14 -9.86 -4.73
C ILE A 104 0.06 -11.36 -5.03
N ILE A 105 -0.28 -12.24 -4.08
CA ILE A 105 -0.14 -13.70 -4.24
C ILE A 105 -0.98 -14.18 -5.43
N TYR A 106 -2.23 -13.73 -5.51
CA TYR A 106 -3.13 -14.11 -6.60
C TYR A 106 -2.68 -13.54 -7.95
N SER A 107 -2.15 -12.32 -7.99
CA SER A 107 -1.59 -11.76 -9.22
C SER A 107 -0.42 -12.61 -9.71
N ILE A 108 0.47 -13.04 -8.84
CA ILE A 108 1.59 -13.92 -9.21
C ILE A 108 1.06 -15.27 -9.69
N TYR A 109 0.11 -15.86 -8.96
CA TYR A 109 -0.48 -17.15 -9.33
C TYR A 109 -1.20 -17.11 -10.67
N SER A 110 -1.99 -16.07 -10.94
CA SER A 110 -2.71 -15.91 -12.22
C SER A 110 -1.76 -15.66 -13.39
N ILE A 111 -0.71 -14.86 -13.20
CA ILE A 111 0.33 -14.68 -14.22
C ILE A 111 1.04 -16.02 -14.49
N VAL A 112 1.52 -16.73 -13.47
CA VAL A 112 2.26 -17.99 -13.66
C VAL A 112 1.36 -19.13 -14.15
N GLY A 113 0.10 -19.18 -13.70
CA GLY A 113 -0.83 -20.29 -13.97
C GLY A 113 -1.68 -20.12 -15.23
N MET A 114 -1.99 -18.89 -15.65
CA MET A 114 -2.83 -18.65 -16.85
C MET A 114 -2.02 -18.21 -18.06
N SER A 115 -0.84 -17.60 -17.89
CA SER A 115 -0.02 -17.23 -19.04
C SER A 115 0.83 -18.42 -19.50
N GLY A 116 0.25 -19.26 -20.36
CA GLY A 116 1.02 -20.19 -21.21
C GLY A 116 1.93 -19.48 -22.23
N VAL A 117 2.01 -18.14 -22.15
CA VAL A 117 2.77 -17.25 -23.03
C VAL A 117 3.88 -16.60 -22.18
N PHE A 118 5.05 -17.23 -22.16
CA PHE A 118 6.27 -16.60 -21.65
C PHE A 118 6.63 -15.44 -22.58
N GLY A 119 6.38 -14.21 -22.13
CA GLY A 119 6.59 -13.00 -22.93
C GLY A 119 6.49 -11.71 -22.14
N SER A 120 6.44 -10.58 -22.84
CA SER A 120 6.44 -9.22 -22.28
C SER A 120 5.34 -8.98 -21.24
N TYR A 121 4.18 -9.62 -21.38
CA TYR A 121 3.06 -9.51 -20.43
C TYR A 121 3.39 -10.06 -19.04
N MET A 122 4.15 -11.15 -18.97
CA MET A 122 4.57 -11.76 -17.70
C MET A 122 5.55 -10.83 -16.96
N PHE A 123 6.48 -10.24 -17.70
CA PHE A 123 7.44 -9.27 -17.17
C PHE A 123 6.76 -8.01 -16.63
N PHE A 124 5.88 -7.39 -17.41
CA PHE A 124 5.15 -6.20 -16.96
C PHE A 124 4.21 -6.49 -15.79
N GLY A 125 3.55 -7.64 -15.76
CA GLY A 125 2.69 -8.04 -14.64
C GLY A 125 3.46 -8.24 -13.33
N LEU A 126 4.65 -8.85 -13.38
CA LEU A 126 5.52 -8.99 -12.21
C LEU A 126 6.10 -7.64 -11.77
N LEU A 127 6.50 -6.78 -12.72
CA LEU A 127 7.02 -5.44 -12.43
C LEU A 127 5.97 -4.57 -11.72
N MET A 128 4.70 -4.66 -12.12
CA MET A 128 3.62 -3.94 -11.46
C MET A 128 3.38 -4.41 -10.01
N ASN A 129 3.73 -5.66 -9.66
CA ASN A 129 3.70 -6.14 -8.27
C ASN A 129 4.88 -5.64 -7.43
N CYS A 130 5.98 -5.17 -8.03
CA CYS A 130 7.10 -4.60 -7.27
C CYS A 130 6.71 -3.31 -6.54
N PHE A 131 5.81 -2.50 -7.11
CA PHE A 131 5.32 -1.29 -6.47
C PHE A 131 4.64 -1.57 -5.12
N PRO A 132 3.55 -2.34 -5.03
CA PRO A 132 2.90 -2.60 -3.74
C PRO A 132 3.83 -3.26 -2.72
N ILE A 133 4.75 -4.12 -3.16
CA ILE A 133 5.78 -4.72 -2.29
C ILE A 133 6.74 -3.65 -1.74
N ALA A 134 7.23 -2.76 -2.59
CA ALA A 134 8.11 -1.66 -2.17
C ALA A 134 7.41 -0.71 -1.18
N PHE A 135 6.14 -0.40 -1.42
CA PHE A 135 5.32 0.39 -0.50
C PHE A 135 5.15 -0.32 0.86
N LEU A 136 4.92 -1.63 0.86
CA LEU A 136 4.81 -2.43 2.08
C LEU A 136 6.11 -2.46 2.88
N ILE A 137 7.26 -2.60 2.21
CA ILE A 137 8.59 -2.57 2.85
C ILE A 137 8.90 -1.19 3.42
N MET A 138 8.75 -0.12 2.63
CA MET A 138 8.97 1.25 3.11
C MET A 138 8.10 1.57 4.33
N TYR A 139 6.86 1.10 4.31
CA TYR A 139 5.96 1.25 5.43
C TYR A 139 6.42 0.46 6.68
N ALA A 140 6.84 -0.79 6.52
CA ALA A 140 7.35 -1.60 7.63
C ALA A 140 8.58 -0.98 8.29
N LEU A 141 9.49 -0.41 7.49
CA LEU A 141 10.66 0.32 7.99
C LEU A 141 10.27 1.55 8.82
N GLU A 142 9.25 2.27 8.39
CA GLU A 142 8.78 3.48 9.08
C GLU A 142 8.13 3.16 10.44
N MET A 143 7.36 2.08 10.51
CA MET A 143 6.79 1.60 11.78
C MET A 143 7.84 1.07 12.76
N LYS A 144 8.93 0.47 12.26
CA LYS A 144 10.05 0.03 13.09
C LYS A 144 10.71 1.22 13.78
N LYS A 145 10.93 2.33 13.06
CA LYS A 145 11.48 3.58 13.64
C LYS A 145 10.58 4.15 14.73
N LEU A 146 9.26 4.14 14.53
CA LEU A 146 8.30 4.64 15.52
C LEU A 146 8.28 3.77 16.79
N THR A 147 8.45 2.46 16.65
CA THR A 147 8.51 1.52 17.78
C THR A 147 9.80 1.64 18.59
N GLN A 148 10.94 1.80 17.91
CA GLN A 148 12.25 1.87 18.55
C GLN A 148 12.44 3.13 19.40
N LYS A 149 11.65 4.18 19.14
CA LYS A 149 11.71 5.47 19.81
C LYS A 149 11.01 5.53 21.17
N GLN A 150 10.07 4.62 21.45
CA GLN A 150 9.37 4.61 22.72
C GLN A 150 10.18 3.97 23.87
N VAL A 151 11.32 3.33 23.59
CA VAL A 151 12.12 2.62 24.60
C VAL A 151 13.21 3.52 25.22
N SER A 152 13.35 4.78 24.78
CA SER A 152 14.39 5.69 25.32
C SER A 152 13.91 6.63 26.43
N ILE A 153 12.77 6.35 27.07
CA ILE A 153 12.33 7.10 28.24
C ILE A 153 11.89 6.06 29.27
N ASP A 154 12.83 5.70 30.13
CA ASP A 154 12.64 5.28 31.53
C ASP A 154 14.06 5.18 32.13
N PHE A 155 14.65 6.35 32.39
CA PHE A 155 15.74 6.54 33.34
C PHE A 155 15.27 7.55 34.39
#